data_AF-A0A7S2WSA4-F1
#
_entry.id   AF-A0A7S2WSA4-F1
#
_cell.length_a   1.000
_cell.length_b   1.000
_cell.length_c   1.000
_cell.angle_alpha   90.00
_cell.angle_beta   90.00
_cell.angle_gamma   90.00
#
_symmetry.space_group_name_H-M   'P 1'
#
loop_
_entity.id
_entity.type
_entity.pdbx_description
1 polymer ?
#
loop_
_entity_poly.entity_id
_entity_poly.type
_entity_poly.pdbx_seq_one_letter_code
_entity_poly.pdbx_strand_id
1 'polypeptide(L)'
;MNLVFWREYRQCFEELARDSSCRAIVVSGRGKYFSVGLDIKDPSMLGVATGGGGDENKEQRDTARKIYDLRKKILVLQETFTAMERCPQPVIVACHNATIGGAIDLLCAADIRVCSKDCWFSIKEVDIGLAADVGTLQRLHHVLGNSSLARELCYTARRMDAEEAKWAGFVSSIHGTREDTIAHALKMAKEIASKSPVAITGTKVNLNYSRENKVEDSLNYMATWNASMLQTEDVAKAALASLSKSSQPDFSKL
;
A
#
# COMPACT_ATOMS: atom_id res chain seq x y z
N MET A 1 1.89 9.16 -12.73
CA MET A 1 2.91 8.16 -12.34
C MET A 1 3.71 7.82 -13.58
N ASN A 2 4.80 8.54 -13.78
CA ASN A 2 5.73 8.37 -14.90
C ASN A 2 6.75 7.26 -14.59
N LEU A 3 7.64 6.92 -15.53
CA LEU A 3 8.62 5.85 -15.34
C LEU A 3 9.51 6.05 -14.10
N VAL A 4 9.88 7.32 -13.82
CA VAL A 4 10.69 7.69 -12.67
C VAL A 4 10.00 7.31 -11.36
N PHE A 5 8.71 7.62 -11.23
CA PHE A 5 7.91 7.25 -10.05
C PHE A 5 7.95 5.74 -9.79
N TRP A 6 7.72 4.91 -10.81
CA TRP A 6 7.65 3.45 -10.62
C TRP A 6 8.97 2.85 -10.11
N ARG A 7 10.10 3.42 -10.54
CA ARG A 7 11.43 3.04 -10.07
C ARG A 7 11.72 3.57 -8.67
N GLU A 8 11.57 4.88 -8.46
CA GLU A 8 12.00 5.54 -7.21
C GLU A 8 11.10 5.20 -6.03
N TYR A 9 9.80 5.03 -6.25
CA TYR A 9 8.88 4.62 -5.19
C TYR A 9 9.24 3.22 -4.68
N ARG A 10 9.53 2.28 -5.58
CA ARG A 10 10.01 0.95 -5.22
C ARG A 10 11.30 1.02 -4.41
N GLN A 11 12.30 1.72 -4.95
CA GLN A 11 13.62 1.85 -4.32
C GLN A 11 13.51 2.45 -2.92
N CYS A 12 12.68 3.48 -2.74
CA CYS A 12 12.42 4.11 -1.44
C CYS A 12 11.94 3.08 -0.40
N PHE A 13 10.97 2.22 -0.74
CA PHE A 13 10.48 1.20 0.18
C PHE A 13 11.48 0.06 0.42
N GLU A 14 12.29 -0.31 -0.58
CA GLU A 14 13.38 -1.26 -0.40
C GLU A 14 14.48 -0.73 0.55
N GLU A 15 14.75 0.57 0.52
CA GLU A 15 15.67 1.25 1.44
C GLU A 15 15.07 1.36 2.84
N LEU A 16 13.82 1.83 2.98
CA LEU A 16 13.12 1.96 4.26
C LEU A 16 12.96 0.60 4.96
N ALA A 17 12.76 -0.49 4.21
CA ALA A 17 12.66 -1.83 4.77
C ALA A 17 13.94 -2.30 5.48
N ARG A 18 15.09 -1.68 5.20
CA ARG A 18 16.38 -1.99 5.83
C ARG A 18 16.77 -0.97 6.92
N ASP A 19 16.01 0.12 7.05
CA ASP A 19 16.28 1.16 8.04
C ASP A 19 15.63 0.81 9.38
N SER A 20 16.43 0.30 10.32
CA SER A 20 15.97 -0.03 11.67
C SER A 20 15.61 1.19 12.53
N SER A 21 15.92 2.40 12.08
CA SER A 21 15.47 3.63 12.74
C SER A 21 14.05 4.04 12.34
N CYS A 22 13.55 3.55 11.20
CA CYS A 22 12.19 3.76 10.75
C CYS A 22 11.24 2.75 11.39
N ARG A 23 10.15 3.22 12.02
CA ARG A 23 9.15 2.37 12.69
C ARG A 23 7.73 2.43 12.09
N ALA A 24 7.42 3.49 11.36
CA ALA A 24 6.15 3.68 10.67
C ALA A 24 6.36 4.69 9.53
N ILE A 25 5.60 4.53 8.44
CA ILE A 25 5.75 5.32 7.22
C ILE A 25 4.43 6.02 6.92
N VAL A 26 4.49 7.32 6.57
CA VAL A 26 3.34 8.07 6.07
C VAL A 26 3.57 8.46 4.61
N VAL A 27 2.64 8.10 3.74
CA VAL A 27 2.64 8.49 2.32
C VAL A 27 1.56 9.53 2.10
N SER A 28 1.91 10.65 1.45
CA SER A 28 0.96 11.70 1.06
C SER A 28 1.32 12.30 -0.30
N GLY A 29 0.35 12.94 -0.95
CA GLY A 29 0.54 13.63 -2.23
C GLY A 29 0.85 15.11 -2.07
N ARG A 30 1.60 15.69 -3.03
CA ARG A 30 1.84 17.14 -3.14
C ARG A 30 0.86 17.78 -4.13
N GLY A 31 0.45 19.01 -3.85
CA GLY A 31 -0.40 19.80 -4.75
C GLY A 31 -1.90 19.49 -4.59
N LYS A 32 -2.68 19.82 -5.62
CA LYS A 32 -4.15 19.79 -5.58
C LYS A 32 -4.73 18.37 -5.44
N TYR A 33 -4.10 17.40 -6.08
CA TYR A 33 -4.56 16.01 -6.13
C TYR A 33 -3.58 15.12 -5.39
N PHE A 34 -4.04 14.03 -4.77
CA PHE A 34 -3.15 13.01 -4.25
C PHE A 34 -2.37 12.35 -5.39
N SER A 35 -3.10 11.78 -6.37
CA SER A 35 -2.53 11.23 -7.60
C SER A 35 -3.64 10.94 -8.62
N VAL A 36 -3.37 11.26 -9.88
CA VAL A 36 -4.28 10.98 -11.01
C VAL A 36 -3.91 9.71 -11.79
N GLY A 37 -3.05 8.87 -11.20
CA GLY A 37 -2.69 7.56 -11.76
C GLY A 37 -1.57 7.61 -12.80
N LEU A 38 -1.62 6.70 -13.78
CA LEU A 38 -0.62 6.53 -14.84
C LEU A 38 -0.37 7.83 -15.62
N ASP A 39 0.89 8.17 -15.87
CA ASP A 39 1.20 9.29 -16.77
C ASP A 39 1.19 8.83 -18.23
N ILE A 40 0.04 8.95 -18.90
CA ILE A 40 -0.13 8.57 -20.31
C ILE A 40 0.63 9.49 -21.29
N LYS A 41 1.19 10.61 -20.80
CA LYS A 41 2.03 11.50 -21.63
C LYS A 41 3.50 11.08 -21.63
N ASP A 42 3.92 10.24 -20.68
CA ASP A 42 5.25 9.62 -20.69
C ASP A 42 5.28 8.53 -21.78
N PRO A 43 6.11 8.67 -22.83
CA PRO A 43 6.16 7.70 -23.93
C PRO A 43 6.50 6.27 -23.47
N SER A 44 7.30 6.12 -22.41
CA SER A 44 7.65 4.80 -21.87
C SER A 44 6.42 4.14 -21.25
N MET A 45 5.62 4.92 -20.51
CA MET A 45 4.40 4.41 -19.88
C MET A 45 3.29 4.19 -20.89
N LEU A 46 3.12 5.09 -21.86
CA LEU A 46 2.19 4.90 -22.98
C LEU A 46 2.55 3.64 -23.78
N GLY A 47 3.84 3.43 -24.03
CA GLY A 47 4.35 2.23 -24.67
C GLY A 47 4.00 0.96 -23.90
N VAL A 48 4.21 0.92 -22.57
CA VAL A 48 3.77 -0.22 -21.75
C VAL A 48 2.26 -0.43 -21.83
N ALA A 49 1.46 0.63 -21.68
CA ALA A 49 0.00 0.55 -21.69
C ALA A 49 -0.59 0.10 -23.03
N THR A 50 0.07 0.42 -24.14
CA THR A 50 -0.33 0.02 -25.50
C THR A 50 0.32 -1.29 -25.97
N GLY A 51 1.06 -1.97 -25.08
CA GLY A 51 1.78 -3.21 -25.40
C GLY A 51 3.07 -3.02 -26.21
N GLY A 52 3.43 -1.78 -26.57
CA GLY A 52 4.63 -1.39 -27.29
C GLY A 52 5.67 -0.71 -26.40
N GLY A 53 6.43 -1.45 -25.60
CA GLY A 53 7.54 -0.88 -24.81
C GLY A 53 8.93 -1.26 -25.32
N GLY A 54 9.03 -1.94 -26.46
CA GLY A 54 10.31 -2.38 -27.01
C GLY A 54 11.04 -1.23 -27.69
N ASP A 55 12.37 -1.23 -27.58
CA ASP A 55 13.29 -0.47 -28.43
C ASP A 55 12.82 -0.58 -29.90
N GLU A 56 12.49 0.56 -30.54
CA GLU A 56 11.97 0.63 -31.91
C GLU A 56 12.94 -0.02 -32.92
N ASN A 57 14.23 -0.12 -32.56
CA ASN A 57 15.27 -0.81 -33.32
C ASN A 57 15.15 -2.36 -33.32
N LYS A 58 14.12 -2.96 -32.71
CA LYS A 58 13.90 -4.43 -32.66
C LYS A 58 12.71 -4.89 -33.50
N GLU A 59 12.58 -4.38 -34.72
CA GLU A 59 11.50 -4.72 -35.67
C GLU A 59 11.37 -6.23 -36.01
N GLN A 60 12.33 -7.08 -35.63
CA GLN A 60 12.35 -8.51 -35.98
C GLN A 60 12.01 -9.48 -34.83
N ARG A 61 11.19 -9.09 -33.84
CA ARG A 61 10.71 -10.03 -32.81
C ARG A 61 9.26 -10.42 -33.03
N ASP A 62 8.99 -11.73 -32.94
CA ASP A 62 7.62 -12.26 -32.97
C ASP A 62 6.80 -11.84 -31.74
N THR A 63 5.48 -12.00 -31.83
CA THR A 63 4.52 -11.59 -30.79
C THR A 63 4.82 -12.24 -29.45
N ALA A 64 5.20 -13.53 -29.43
CA ALA A 64 5.52 -14.24 -28.19
C ALA A 64 6.69 -13.61 -27.44
N ARG A 65 7.77 -13.22 -28.14
CA ARG A 65 8.92 -12.53 -27.53
C ARG A 65 8.55 -11.15 -26.99
N LYS A 66 7.69 -10.40 -27.69
CA LYS A 66 7.17 -9.10 -27.22
C LYS A 66 6.33 -9.26 -25.95
N ILE A 67 5.46 -10.27 -25.90
CA ILE A 67 4.65 -10.62 -24.72
C ILE A 67 5.54 -10.93 -23.52
N TYR A 68 6.62 -11.70 -23.73
CA TYR A 68 7.54 -12.06 -22.64
C TYR A 68 8.21 -10.84 -22.01
N ASP A 69 8.60 -9.84 -22.82
CA ASP A 69 9.17 -8.59 -22.32
C ASP A 69 8.13 -7.70 -21.65
N LEU A 70 6.92 -7.61 -22.20
CA LEU A 70 5.81 -6.87 -21.59
C LEU A 70 5.46 -7.45 -20.21
N ARG A 71 5.38 -8.78 -20.09
CA ARG A 71 5.15 -9.45 -18.82
C ARG A 71 6.19 -9.06 -17.77
N LYS A 72 7.48 -9.01 -18.14
CA LYS A 72 8.54 -8.58 -17.22
C LYS A 72 8.33 -7.15 -16.73
N LYS A 73 7.88 -6.24 -17.60
CA LYS A 73 7.61 -4.85 -17.22
C LYS A 73 6.43 -4.75 -16.28
N ILE A 74 5.33 -5.44 -16.57
CA ILE A 74 4.15 -5.49 -15.69
C ILE A 74 4.56 -6.00 -14.30
N LEU A 75 5.35 -7.07 -14.22
CA LEU A 75 5.87 -7.57 -12.94
C LEU A 75 6.72 -6.53 -12.18
N VAL A 76 7.52 -5.73 -12.90
CA VAL A 76 8.30 -4.64 -12.28
C VAL A 76 7.36 -3.55 -11.73
N LEU A 77 6.29 -3.20 -12.44
CA LEU A 77 5.31 -2.21 -11.96
C LEU A 77 4.52 -2.73 -10.75
N GLN A 78 4.10 -4.01 -10.77
CA GLN A 78 3.46 -4.66 -9.63
C GLN A 78 4.37 -4.67 -8.38
N GLU A 79 5.67 -4.85 -8.58
CA GLU A 79 6.65 -4.84 -7.49
C GLU A 79 6.74 -3.46 -6.81
N THR A 80 6.41 -2.35 -7.49
CA THR A 80 6.43 -1.01 -6.90
C THR A 80 5.54 -0.88 -5.67
N PHE A 81 4.29 -1.35 -5.74
CA PHE A 81 3.38 -1.32 -4.59
C PHE A 81 3.53 -2.54 -3.69
N THR A 82 3.99 -3.66 -4.25
CA THR A 82 4.23 -4.86 -3.44
C THR A 82 5.44 -4.68 -2.51
N ALA A 83 6.46 -3.91 -2.90
CA ALA A 83 7.57 -3.53 -2.02
C ALA A 83 7.09 -2.76 -0.78
N MET A 84 6.08 -1.89 -0.94
CA MET A 84 5.44 -1.18 0.17
C MET A 84 4.68 -2.13 1.11
N GLU A 85 3.90 -3.06 0.56
CA GLU A 85 3.16 -4.07 1.34
C GLU A 85 4.11 -4.98 2.14
N ARG A 86 5.24 -5.38 1.54
CA ARG A 86 6.26 -6.23 2.19
C ARG A 86 7.16 -5.49 3.18
N CYS A 87 7.14 -4.16 3.19
CA CYS A 87 7.92 -3.35 4.12
C CYS A 87 7.55 -3.72 5.57
N PRO A 88 8.52 -4.01 6.46
CA PRO A 88 8.23 -4.48 7.82
C PRO A 88 7.57 -3.41 8.70
N GLN A 89 7.73 -2.13 8.36
CA GLN A 89 7.07 -1.01 9.02
C GLN A 89 5.63 -0.83 8.49
N PRO A 90 4.65 -0.47 9.35
CA PRO A 90 3.32 -0.10 8.91
C PRO A 90 3.31 1.17 8.06
N VAL A 91 2.49 1.18 7.02
CA VAL A 91 2.35 2.25 6.04
C VAL A 91 0.96 2.84 6.10
N ILE A 92 0.89 4.13 6.42
CA ILE A 92 -0.34 4.91 6.44
C ILE A 92 -0.37 5.80 5.21
N VAL A 93 -1.41 5.69 4.39
CA VAL A 93 -1.63 6.59 3.24
C VAL A 93 -2.64 7.66 3.61
N ALA A 94 -2.19 8.92 3.56
CA ALA A 94 -3.01 10.12 3.74
C ALA A 94 -3.33 10.72 2.36
N CYS A 95 -4.54 10.47 1.87
CA CYS A 95 -4.98 10.91 0.55
C CYS A 95 -5.93 12.11 0.61
N HIS A 96 -5.96 12.89 -0.47
CA HIS A 96 -6.79 14.07 -0.60
C HIS A 96 -7.20 14.30 -2.04
N ASN A 97 -8.38 14.91 -2.20
CA ASN A 97 -8.95 15.22 -3.51
C ASN A 97 -8.90 14.00 -4.47
N ALA A 98 -8.70 14.22 -5.77
CA ALA A 98 -8.66 13.15 -6.75
C ALA A 98 -7.57 12.09 -6.47
N THR A 99 -8.01 10.85 -6.30
CA THR A 99 -7.19 9.65 -6.11
C THR A 99 -7.62 8.59 -7.12
N ILE A 100 -6.93 8.48 -8.24
CA ILE A 100 -7.43 7.80 -9.45
C ILE A 100 -6.46 6.73 -9.96
N GLY A 101 -7.01 5.62 -10.48
CA GLY A 101 -6.30 4.59 -11.23
C GLY A 101 -5.17 3.97 -10.42
N GLY A 102 -3.92 4.05 -10.92
CA GLY A 102 -2.69 3.65 -10.20
C GLY A 102 -2.58 4.09 -8.73
N ALA A 103 -3.27 5.18 -8.34
CA ALA A 103 -3.36 5.57 -6.93
C ALA A 103 -4.18 4.60 -6.08
N ILE A 104 -5.23 4.00 -6.63
CA ILE A 104 -6.03 2.96 -5.98
C ILE A 104 -5.21 1.69 -5.78
N ASP A 105 -4.36 1.31 -6.73
CA ASP A 105 -3.44 0.16 -6.56
C ASP A 105 -2.50 0.38 -5.38
N LEU A 106 -1.94 1.59 -5.24
CA LEU A 106 -1.16 2.02 -4.10
C LEU A 106 -1.98 1.90 -2.80
N LEU A 107 -3.19 2.48 -2.77
CA LEU A 107 -4.03 2.44 -1.56
C LEU A 107 -4.41 1.01 -1.15
N CYS A 108 -4.69 0.12 -2.12
CA CYS A 108 -5.02 -1.26 -1.82
C CYS A 108 -3.84 -2.05 -1.23
N ALA A 109 -2.60 -1.62 -1.49
CA ALA A 109 -1.39 -2.20 -0.89
C ALA A 109 -1.00 -1.56 0.47
N ALA A 110 -1.70 -0.50 0.90
CA ALA A 110 -1.42 0.18 2.17
C ALA A 110 -2.03 -0.57 3.36
N ASP A 111 -1.39 -0.45 4.54
CA ASP A 111 -1.92 -1.02 5.78
C ASP A 111 -3.11 -0.21 6.29
N ILE A 112 -2.99 1.12 6.27
CA ILE A 112 -4.02 2.06 6.76
C ILE A 112 -4.24 3.17 5.73
N ARG A 113 -5.51 3.53 5.50
CA ARG A 113 -5.91 4.62 4.60
C ARG A 113 -6.73 5.65 5.37
N VAL A 114 -6.34 6.91 5.28
CA VAL A 114 -7.13 8.05 5.79
C VAL A 114 -7.25 9.10 4.70
N CYS A 115 -8.36 9.83 4.66
CA CYS A 115 -8.61 10.79 3.60
C CYS A 115 -9.11 12.15 4.10
N SER A 116 -9.01 13.17 3.25
CA SER A 116 -9.70 14.45 3.46
C SER A 116 -11.15 14.37 2.97
N LYS A 117 -12.00 15.28 3.44
CA LYS A 117 -13.42 15.35 3.11
C LYS A 117 -13.69 15.57 1.62
N ASP A 118 -12.79 16.26 0.92
CA ASP A 118 -12.86 16.49 -0.52
C ASP A 118 -12.28 15.34 -1.37
N CYS A 119 -11.79 14.27 -0.73
CA CYS A 119 -11.22 13.13 -1.41
C CYS A 119 -12.29 12.31 -2.15
N TRP A 120 -11.92 11.81 -3.32
CA TRP A 120 -12.73 10.87 -4.09
C TRP A 120 -11.85 9.91 -4.88
N PHE A 121 -12.38 8.72 -5.11
CA PHE A 121 -11.69 7.55 -5.62
C PHE A 121 -12.30 7.08 -6.92
N SER A 122 -11.49 6.54 -7.84
CA SER A 122 -11.97 5.92 -9.07
C SER A 122 -10.96 4.90 -9.59
N ILE A 123 -11.43 3.68 -9.80
CA ILE A 123 -10.71 2.61 -10.51
C ILE A 123 -10.93 2.88 -12.00
N LYS A 124 -10.00 3.62 -12.62
CA LYS A 124 -10.23 4.33 -13.88
C LYS A 124 -9.84 3.52 -15.12
N GLU A 125 -9.20 2.38 -14.91
CA GLU A 125 -8.53 1.60 -15.95
C GLU A 125 -9.49 1.17 -17.07
N VAL A 126 -10.75 0.83 -16.74
CA VAL A 126 -11.72 0.41 -17.77
C VAL A 126 -12.10 1.55 -18.74
N ASP A 127 -12.08 2.80 -18.29
CA ASP A 127 -12.34 3.96 -19.15
C ASP A 127 -11.18 4.27 -20.11
N ILE A 128 -10.00 3.66 -19.89
CA ILE A 128 -8.87 3.72 -20.82
C ILE A 128 -8.64 2.39 -21.54
N GLY A 129 -9.58 1.45 -21.45
CA GLY A 129 -9.52 0.16 -22.17
C GLY A 129 -8.61 -0.88 -21.53
N LEU A 130 -8.31 -0.77 -20.23
CA LEU A 130 -7.41 -1.65 -19.50
C LEU A 130 -8.11 -2.27 -18.28
N ALA A 131 -7.78 -3.51 -17.94
CA ALA A 131 -8.09 -4.04 -16.62
C ALA A 131 -6.95 -3.68 -15.65
N ALA A 132 -7.28 -3.16 -14.46
CA ALA A 132 -6.25 -2.80 -13.48
C ALA A 132 -5.33 -4.00 -13.16
N ASP A 133 -4.04 -3.83 -13.40
CA ASP A 133 -3.06 -4.92 -13.47
C ASP A 133 -1.88 -4.76 -12.50
N VAL A 134 -1.84 -3.68 -11.71
CA VAL A 134 -0.75 -3.40 -10.75
C VAL A 134 -1.13 -3.57 -9.28
N GLY A 135 -2.34 -4.04 -8.97
CA GLY A 135 -2.68 -4.54 -7.64
C GLY A 135 -4.13 -4.42 -7.19
N THR A 136 -4.93 -3.53 -7.79
CA THR A 136 -6.30 -3.26 -7.34
C THR A 136 -7.15 -4.53 -7.36
N LEU A 137 -7.19 -5.24 -8.49
CA LEU A 137 -8.06 -6.42 -8.62
C LEU A 137 -7.65 -7.57 -7.69
N GLN A 138 -6.38 -7.60 -7.28
CA GLN A 138 -5.83 -8.63 -6.39
C GLN A 138 -6.07 -8.27 -4.92
N ARG A 139 -6.10 -6.99 -4.55
CA ARG A 139 -6.14 -6.57 -3.14
C ARG A 139 -7.46 -5.95 -2.69
N LEU A 140 -8.25 -5.39 -3.61
CA LEU A 140 -9.45 -4.61 -3.30
C LEU A 140 -10.44 -5.35 -2.38
N HIS A 141 -10.64 -6.65 -2.62
CA HIS A 141 -11.59 -7.47 -1.88
C HIS A 141 -11.19 -7.71 -0.41
N HIS A 142 -9.91 -7.47 -0.04
CA HIS A 142 -9.45 -7.52 1.35
C HIS A 142 -9.60 -6.17 2.07
N VAL A 143 -9.75 -5.08 1.33
CA VAL A 143 -9.79 -3.72 1.87
C VAL A 143 -11.15 -3.03 1.66
N LEU A 144 -12.08 -3.68 0.98
CA LEU A 144 -13.44 -3.22 0.73
C LEU A 144 -14.39 -4.40 0.96
N GLY A 145 -15.22 -4.33 2.00
CA GLY A 145 -15.99 -5.46 2.51
C GLY A 145 -17.20 -5.88 1.65
N ASN A 146 -17.57 -5.07 0.65
CA ASN A 146 -18.74 -5.29 -0.20
C ASN A 146 -18.30 -5.68 -1.62
N SER A 147 -18.38 -6.98 -1.94
CA SER A 147 -18.00 -7.50 -3.26
C SER A 147 -18.85 -6.94 -4.41
N SER A 148 -20.14 -6.66 -4.18
CA SER A 148 -21.02 -6.05 -5.21
C SER A 148 -20.54 -4.65 -5.55
N LEU A 149 -20.26 -3.84 -4.53
CA LEU A 149 -19.73 -2.49 -4.69
C LEU A 149 -18.34 -2.52 -5.37
N ALA A 150 -17.45 -3.43 -4.97
CA ALA A 150 -16.15 -3.58 -5.60
C ALA A 150 -16.26 -3.83 -7.12
N ARG A 151 -17.19 -4.71 -7.54
CA ARG A 151 -17.47 -4.97 -8.96
C ARG A 151 -18.03 -3.76 -9.66
N GLU A 152 -19.00 -3.07 -9.05
CA GLU A 152 -19.57 -1.84 -9.58
C GLU A 152 -18.50 -0.78 -9.84
N LEU A 153 -17.62 -0.52 -8.86
CA LEU A 153 -16.53 0.45 -9.00
C LEU A 153 -15.54 0.06 -10.12
N CYS A 154 -15.19 -1.22 -10.22
CA CYS A 154 -14.30 -1.72 -11.27
C CYS A 154 -14.91 -1.65 -12.66
N TYR A 155 -16.21 -1.91 -12.82
CA TYR A 155 -16.86 -1.96 -14.13
C TYR A 155 -17.32 -0.60 -14.65
N THR A 156 -17.66 0.32 -13.75
CA THR A 156 -18.22 1.62 -14.11
C THR A 156 -17.20 2.75 -14.07
N ALA A 157 -16.03 2.54 -13.45
CA ALA A 157 -15.05 3.57 -13.15
C ALA A 157 -15.61 4.82 -12.45
N ARG A 158 -16.81 4.71 -11.85
CA ARG A 158 -17.49 5.86 -11.24
C ARG A 158 -16.69 6.38 -10.05
N ARG A 159 -17.02 7.61 -9.65
CA ARG A 159 -16.47 8.18 -8.42
C ARG A 159 -17.10 7.51 -7.20
N MET A 160 -16.26 7.19 -6.24
CA MET A 160 -16.63 6.89 -4.85
C MET A 160 -16.11 8.05 -3.99
N ASP A 161 -16.99 8.76 -3.30
CA ASP A 161 -16.60 9.88 -2.45
C ASP A 161 -16.04 9.40 -1.09
N ALA A 162 -15.57 10.34 -0.26
CA ALA A 162 -14.97 10.02 1.03
C ALA A 162 -15.95 9.32 1.99
N GLU A 163 -17.23 9.71 2.00
CA GLU A 163 -18.23 9.15 2.90
C GLU A 163 -18.61 7.72 2.49
N GLU A 164 -18.82 7.48 1.19
CA GLU A 164 -19.04 6.14 0.65
C GLU A 164 -17.80 5.25 0.90
N ALA A 165 -16.59 5.78 0.68
CA ALA A 165 -15.35 5.04 0.95
C ALA A 165 -15.22 4.65 2.44
N LYS A 166 -15.64 5.53 3.35
CA LYS A 166 -15.63 5.25 4.79
C LYS A 166 -16.68 4.21 5.16
N TRP A 167 -17.88 4.34 4.61
CA TRP A 167 -18.97 3.38 4.80
C TRP A 167 -18.60 1.98 4.27
N ALA A 168 -17.95 1.91 3.12
CA ALA A 168 -17.51 0.66 2.49
C ALA A 168 -16.31 -0.01 3.19
N GLY A 169 -15.70 0.66 4.18
CA GLY A 169 -14.50 0.20 4.88
C GLY A 169 -13.19 0.44 4.12
N PHE A 170 -13.22 1.14 2.99
CA PHE A 170 -12.03 1.44 2.20
C PHE A 170 -11.11 2.44 2.91
N VAL A 171 -11.64 3.41 3.67
CA VAL A 171 -10.83 4.32 4.50
C VAL A 171 -11.18 4.22 5.98
N SER A 172 -10.18 4.38 6.85
CA SER A 172 -10.32 4.30 8.30
C SER A 172 -10.86 5.58 8.93
N SER A 173 -10.64 6.74 8.34
CA SER A 173 -11.19 8.03 8.82
C SER A 173 -11.16 9.11 7.74
N ILE A 174 -12.04 10.11 7.92
CA ILE A 174 -12.17 11.31 7.08
C ILE A 174 -11.80 12.53 7.93
N HIS A 175 -11.06 13.47 7.37
CA HIS A 175 -10.64 14.72 8.04
C HIS A 175 -10.96 15.95 7.19
N GLY A 176 -11.01 17.13 7.82
CA GLY A 176 -11.51 18.35 7.17
C GLY A 176 -10.70 18.78 5.94
N THR A 177 -9.39 18.84 6.10
CA THR A 177 -8.44 19.30 5.05
C THR A 177 -7.33 18.28 4.83
N ARG A 178 -6.57 18.46 3.74
CA ARG A 178 -5.34 17.69 3.47
C ARG A 178 -4.35 17.78 4.63
N GLU A 179 -4.19 18.97 5.19
CA GLU A 179 -3.27 19.23 6.30
C GLU A 179 -3.72 18.48 7.56
N ASP A 180 -5.03 18.48 7.86
CA ASP A 180 -5.60 17.70 8.97
C ASP A 180 -5.41 16.19 8.76
N THR A 181 -5.62 15.69 7.53
CA THR A 181 -5.42 14.28 7.18
C THR A 181 -3.96 13.87 7.39
N ILE A 182 -3.00 14.68 6.94
CA ILE A 182 -1.57 14.42 7.14
C ILE A 182 -1.20 14.49 8.63
N ALA A 183 -1.71 15.49 9.35
CA ALA A 183 -1.47 15.63 10.79
C ALA A 183 -1.99 14.42 11.58
N HIS A 184 -3.18 13.91 11.21
CA HIS A 184 -3.74 12.70 11.80
C HIS A 184 -2.89 11.47 11.50
N ALA A 185 -2.48 11.27 10.24
CA ALA A 185 -1.61 10.17 9.84
C ALA A 185 -0.27 10.20 10.58
N LEU A 186 0.36 11.37 10.73
CA LEU A 186 1.60 11.54 11.49
C LEU A 186 1.41 11.27 12.99
N LYS A 187 0.28 11.68 13.57
CA LYS A 187 -0.05 11.36 14.97
C LYS A 187 -0.17 9.84 15.16
N MET A 188 -0.88 9.17 14.27
CA MET A 188 -1.01 7.71 14.28
C MET A 188 0.33 7.00 14.07
N ALA A 189 1.16 7.47 13.14
CA ALA A 189 2.51 6.95 12.92
C ALA A 189 3.39 7.07 14.18
N LYS A 190 3.31 8.20 14.89
CA LYS A 190 4.02 8.38 16.18
C LYS A 190 3.55 7.42 17.26
N GLU A 191 2.25 7.15 17.32
CA GLU A 191 1.68 6.18 18.26
C GLU A 191 2.15 4.75 17.93
N ILE A 192 2.15 4.36 16.66
CA ILE A 192 2.68 3.07 16.21
C ILE A 192 4.18 2.97 16.53
N ALA A 193 4.95 4.03 16.26
CA ALA A 193 6.39 4.07 16.49
C ALA A 193 6.77 4.01 17.99
N SER A 194 5.83 4.29 18.90
CA SER A 194 6.05 4.15 20.35
C SER A 194 5.93 2.70 20.84
N LYS A 195 5.49 1.77 20.00
CA LYS A 195 5.33 0.35 20.34
C LYS A 195 6.61 -0.44 20.03
N SER A 196 6.67 -1.67 20.54
CA SER A 196 7.76 -2.61 20.24
C SER A 196 7.82 -2.85 18.73
N PRO A 197 8.96 -2.57 18.07
CA PRO A 197 9.06 -2.81 16.64
C PRO A 197 9.05 -4.30 16.29
N VAL A 198 9.53 -5.18 17.20
CA VAL A 198 9.37 -6.64 17.07
C VAL A 198 7.90 -7.02 17.00
N ALA A 199 7.07 -6.49 17.92
CA ALA A 199 5.65 -6.79 17.96
C ALA A 199 4.89 -6.22 16.75
N ILE A 200 5.20 -4.98 16.35
CA ILE A 200 4.55 -4.33 15.21
C ILE A 200 4.88 -5.04 13.89
N THR A 201 6.16 -5.30 13.62
CA THR A 201 6.57 -6.02 12.40
C THR A 201 5.99 -7.43 12.39
N GLY A 202 6.05 -8.16 13.52
CA GLY A 202 5.43 -9.48 13.62
C GLY A 202 3.92 -9.43 13.36
N THR A 203 3.23 -8.42 13.86
CA THR A 203 1.79 -8.22 13.62
C THR A 203 1.50 -8.03 12.14
N LYS A 204 2.22 -7.11 11.47
CA LYS A 204 2.03 -6.85 10.02
C LYS A 204 2.29 -8.10 9.19
N VAL A 205 3.42 -8.79 9.43
CA VAL A 205 3.79 -10.01 8.71
C VAL A 205 2.70 -11.08 8.84
N ASN A 206 2.20 -11.32 10.07
CA ASN A 206 1.21 -12.34 10.31
C ASN A 206 -0.19 -11.96 9.82
N LEU A 207 -0.58 -10.68 9.85
CA LEU A 207 -1.83 -10.22 9.23
C LEU A 207 -1.82 -10.45 7.72
N ASN A 208 -0.70 -10.13 7.04
CA ASN A 208 -0.55 -10.36 5.62
C ASN A 208 -0.53 -11.85 5.27
N TYR A 209 0.15 -12.68 6.07
CA TYR A 209 0.14 -14.13 5.87
C TYR A 209 -1.28 -14.70 6.05
N SER A 210 -1.98 -14.30 7.12
CA SER A 210 -3.30 -14.83 7.46
C SER A 210 -4.38 -14.46 6.44
N ARG A 211 -4.18 -13.36 5.69
CA ARG A 211 -5.10 -12.91 4.64
C ARG A 211 -5.22 -13.91 3.47
N GLU A 212 -4.15 -14.65 3.19
CA GLU A 212 -4.04 -15.53 2.01
C GLU A 212 -4.13 -17.02 2.37
N ASN A 213 -4.19 -17.35 3.66
CA ASN A 213 -4.05 -18.71 4.16
C ASN A 213 -5.22 -19.12 5.06
N LYS A 214 -5.40 -20.43 5.24
CA LYS A 214 -6.37 -20.95 6.21
C LYS A 214 -5.95 -20.57 7.62
N VAL A 215 -6.94 -20.51 8.52
CA VAL A 215 -6.70 -20.20 9.94
C VAL A 215 -5.71 -21.18 10.57
N GLU A 216 -5.81 -22.48 10.25
CA GLU A 216 -4.89 -23.52 10.77
C GLU A 216 -3.43 -23.27 10.34
N ASP A 217 -3.19 -23.06 9.03
CA ASP A 217 -1.85 -22.77 8.49
C ASP A 217 -1.28 -21.49 9.09
N SER A 218 -2.13 -20.49 9.30
CA SER A 218 -1.77 -19.17 9.85
C SER A 218 -1.43 -19.25 11.34
N LEU A 219 -2.17 -20.04 12.12
CA LEU A 219 -1.86 -20.29 13.53
C LEU A 219 -0.54 -21.05 13.69
N ASN A 220 -0.26 -22.03 12.83
CA ASN A 220 1.00 -22.76 12.85
C ASN A 220 2.19 -21.86 12.46
N TYR A 221 2.01 -21.00 11.44
CA TYR A 221 2.99 -19.98 11.08
C TYR A 221 3.26 -19.01 12.24
N MET A 222 2.19 -18.51 12.89
CA MET A 222 2.28 -17.61 14.04
C MET A 222 2.96 -18.25 15.25
N ALA A 223 2.68 -19.53 15.55
CA ALA A 223 3.35 -20.27 16.62
C ALA A 223 4.86 -20.37 16.36
N THR A 224 5.24 -20.72 15.12
CA THR A 224 6.64 -20.78 14.70
C THR A 224 7.32 -19.41 14.81
N TRP A 225 6.65 -18.35 14.35
CA TRP A 225 7.15 -16.98 14.42
C TRP A 225 7.38 -16.53 15.87
N ASN A 226 6.37 -16.66 16.72
CA ASN A 226 6.43 -16.18 18.11
C ASN A 226 7.36 -16.99 19.00
N ALA A 227 7.63 -18.27 18.69
CA ALA A 227 8.63 -19.06 19.43
C ALA A 227 10.02 -18.39 19.42
N SER A 228 10.37 -17.68 18.35
CA SER A 228 11.57 -16.84 18.30
C SER A 228 11.30 -15.44 18.86
N MET A 229 10.23 -14.76 18.43
CA MET A 229 10.05 -13.33 18.75
C MET A 229 9.72 -13.05 20.22
N LEU A 230 9.17 -14.02 20.96
CA LEU A 230 8.94 -13.90 22.40
C LEU A 230 10.23 -13.83 23.23
N GLN A 231 11.40 -14.12 22.65
CA GLN A 231 12.70 -14.02 23.31
C GLN A 231 13.23 -12.57 23.37
N THR A 232 12.46 -11.58 22.91
CA THR A 232 12.78 -10.16 23.05
C THR A 232 12.66 -9.65 24.49
N GLU A 233 13.50 -8.68 24.87
CA GLU A 233 13.38 -7.96 26.14
C GLU A 233 12.15 -7.06 26.20
N ASP A 234 11.55 -6.73 25.05
CA ASP A 234 10.43 -5.78 24.97
C ASP A 234 9.23 -6.23 25.81
N VAL A 235 8.96 -7.54 25.89
CA VAL A 235 7.87 -8.07 26.73
C VAL A 235 8.13 -7.77 28.21
N ALA A 236 9.35 -8.01 28.69
CA ALA A 236 9.73 -7.74 30.07
C ALA A 236 9.69 -6.24 30.38
N LYS A 237 10.19 -5.39 29.48
CA LYS A 237 10.13 -3.92 29.61
C LYS A 237 8.69 -3.42 29.69
N ALA A 238 7.81 -3.94 28.84
CA ALA A 238 6.39 -3.57 28.84
C ALA A 238 5.67 -4.03 30.13
N ALA A 239 5.95 -5.26 30.59
CA ALA A 239 5.38 -5.78 31.83
C ALA A 239 5.80 -4.95 33.05
N LEU A 240 7.09 -4.61 33.15
CA LEU A 240 7.62 -3.76 34.22
C LEU A 240 7.01 -2.36 34.19
N ALA A 241 6.89 -1.73 33.02
CA ALA A 241 6.28 -0.40 32.88
C ALA A 241 4.81 -0.39 33.33
N SER A 242 4.05 -1.44 32.96
CA SER A 242 2.66 -1.62 33.37
C SER A 242 2.52 -1.78 34.90
N LEU A 243 3.33 -2.66 35.50
CA LEU A 243 3.28 -2.93 36.96
C LEU A 243 3.71 -1.73 37.80
N SER A 244 4.73 -0.99 37.35
CA SER A 244 5.27 0.18 38.06
C SER A 244 4.49 1.47 37.81
N LYS A 245 3.50 1.46 36.90
CA LYS A 245 2.80 2.67 36.42
C LYS A 245 3.76 3.76 35.93
N SER A 246 4.91 3.35 35.39
CA SER A 246 5.91 4.28 34.86
C SER A 246 5.50 4.85 33.50
N SER A 247 6.32 5.75 32.97
CA SER A 247 6.23 6.20 31.57
C SER A 247 6.37 5.03 30.59
N GLN A 248 6.03 5.28 29.31
CA GLN A 248 6.10 4.26 28.26
C GLN A 248 7.49 3.60 28.20
N PRO A 249 7.54 2.27 28.01
CA PRO A 249 8.79 1.53 27.89
C PRO A 249 9.57 1.98 26.66
N ASP A 250 10.89 2.09 26.81
CA ASP A 250 11.79 2.34 25.68
C ASP A 250 12.20 1.01 25.03
N PHE A 251 11.71 0.80 23.81
CA PHE A 251 12.00 -0.39 23.02
C PHE A 251 13.20 -0.16 22.11
N SER A 252 14.06 -1.18 21.96
CA SER A 252 15.22 -1.11 21.07
C SER A 252 14.80 -1.03 19.61
N LYS A 253 15.72 -0.61 18.73
CA LYS A 253 15.54 -0.73 17.27
C LYS A 253 15.65 -2.21 16.85
N LEU A 254 15.10 -2.55 15.67
CA LEU A 254 15.27 -3.88 15.05
C LEU A 254 16.70 -4.12 14.56
#